data_AF-A0A7R9KAI3-F1
#
_entry.id   AF-A0A7R9KAI3-F1
#
_cell.length_a   1.000
_cell.length_b   1.000
_cell.length_c   1.000
_cell.angle_alpha   90.00
_cell.angle_beta   90.00
_cell.angle_gamma   90.00
#
_symmetry.space_group_name_H-M   'P 1'
#
loop_
_entity.id
_entity.type
_entity.pdbx_description
1 polymer ?
#
loop_
_entity_poly.entity_id
_entity_poly.type
_entity_poly.pdbx_seq_one_letter_code
_entity_poly.pdbx_strand_id
1 'polypeptide(L)'
;PCVFFSQLQSPNVDFKLYGLQTLATVFTSPQPVEEVIRHQVVRMAAPLLVDDNPVVRNASAGALRNLSVSGGHDMIALLVEEDVMTPLSALLLQVSPT
;
A
#
# COMPACT_ATOMS: atom_id res chain seq x y z
N PRO A 1 -11.39 9.96 -10.71
CA PRO A 1 -9.92 9.84 -10.47
C PRO A 1 -9.36 10.44 -9.15
N CYS A 2 -10.16 10.82 -8.14
CA CYS A 2 -9.63 11.38 -6.87
C CYS A 2 -10.28 10.84 -5.58
N VAL A 3 -11.31 9.99 -5.67
CA VAL A 3 -12.15 9.64 -4.50
C VAL A 3 -11.54 8.53 -3.64
N PHE A 4 -10.77 7.61 -4.22
CA PHE A 4 -10.23 6.48 -3.44
C PHE A 4 -8.98 6.85 -2.63
N PHE A 5 -8.24 7.89 -2.99
CA PHE A 5 -7.13 8.39 -2.18
C PHE A 5 -7.61 8.99 -0.85
N SER A 6 -8.72 9.73 -0.86
CA SER A 6 -9.34 10.21 0.38
C SER A 6 -9.95 9.07 1.20
N GLN A 7 -10.35 7.97 0.57
CA GLN A 7 -10.81 6.76 1.26
C GLN A 7 -9.69 6.08 2.06
N LEU A 8 -8.46 6.02 1.54
CA LEU A 8 -7.30 5.44 2.24
C LEU A 8 -6.94 6.17 3.53
N GLN A 9 -7.21 7.47 3.59
CA GLN A 9 -6.93 8.32 4.76
C GLN A 9 -8.16 8.47 5.68
N SER A 10 -9.25 7.75 5.40
CA SER A 10 -10.46 7.81 6.20
C SER A 10 -10.27 7.09 7.54
N PRO A 11 -10.85 7.60 8.65
CA PRO A 11 -10.92 6.83 9.89
C PRO A 11 -11.85 5.61 9.76
N ASN A 12 -12.73 5.57 8.75
CA ASN A 12 -13.64 4.46 8.53
C ASN A 12 -12.90 3.29 7.86
N VAL A 13 -12.96 2.11 8.50
CA VAL A 13 -12.35 0.87 8.02
C VAL A 13 -12.84 0.47 6.64
N ASP A 14 -14.15 0.54 6.39
CA ASP A 14 -14.74 0.14 5.11
C ASP A 14 -14.20 1.00 3.97
N PHE A 15 -14.10 2.33 4.18
CA PHE A 15 -13.51 3.22 3.18
C PHE A 15 -12.05 2.89 2.91
N LYS A 16 -11.23 2.66 3.94
CA LYS A 16 -9.85 2.19 3.74
C LYS A 16 -9.79 0.91 2.90
N LEU A 17 -10.65 -0.06 3.21
CA LEU A 17 -10.73 -1.33 2.47
C LEU A 17 -11.16 -1.13 1.02
N TYR A 18 -12.15 -0.28 0.73
CA TYR A 18 -12.55 0.04 -0.64
C TYR A 18 -11.39 0.68 -1.43
N GLY A 19 -10.66 1.60 -0.81
CA GLY A 19 -9.48 2.21 -1.41
C GLY A 19 -8.39 1.17 -1.72
N LEU A 20 -8.06 0.32 -0.75
CA LEU A 20 -7.04 -0.73 -0.89
C LEU A 20 -7.44 -1.80 -1.91
N GLN A 21 -8.71 -2.20 -1.95
CA GLN A 21 -9.25 -3.12 -2.96
C GLN A 21 -9.06 -2.54 -4.37
N THR A 22 -9.39 -1.25 -4.53
CA THR A 22 -9.23 -0.55 -5.82
C THR A 22 -7.76 -0.52 -6.23
N LEU A 23 -6.85 -0.16 -5.31
CA LEU A 23 -5.40 -0.19 -5.57
C LEU A 23 -4.91 -1.59 -5.95
N ALA A 24 -5.33 -2.62 -5.22
CA ALA A 24 -4.93 -3.99 -5.49
C ALA A 24 -5.32 -4.45 -6.90
N THR A 25 -6.48 -4.02 -7.40
CA THR A 25 -6.91 -4.26 -8.79
C THR A 25 -6.06 -3.48 -9.80
N VAL A 26 -5.83 -2.19 -9.58
CA VAL A 26 -5.03 -1.35 -10.50
C VAL A 26 -3.60 -1.88 -10.63
N PHE A 27 -2.98 -2.27 -9.52
CA PHE A 27 -1.60 -2.74 -9.46
C PHE A 27 -1.37 -4.15 -10.00
N THR A 28 -2.40 -4.82 -10.50
CA THR A 28 -2.23 -6.05 -11.31
C THR A 28 -1.57 -5.77 -12.66
N SER A 29 -1.51 -4.50 -13.07
CA SER A 29 -0.85 -4.03 -14.29
C SER A 29 0.26 -3.01 -13.97
N PRO A 30 1.35 -2.95 -14.76
CA PRO A 30 2.44 -1.99 -14.53
C PRO A 30 1.93 -0.55 -14.51
N GLN A 31 2.39 0.23 -13.53
CA GLN A 31 2.08 1.66 -13.41
C GLN A 31 3.33 2.50 -13.65
N PRO A 32 3.23 3.66 -14.33
CA PRO A 32 4.34 4.60 -14.41
C PRO A 32 4.74 5.07 -13.01
N VAL A 33 6.04 5.05 -12.73
CA VAL A 33 6.62 5.47 -11.44
C VAL A 33 6.20 6.92 -11.11
N GLU A 34 6.17 7.79 -12.12
CA GLU A 34 5.80 9.19 -11.97
C GLU A 34 4.35 9.39 -11.53
N GLU A 35 3.43 8.52 -11.95
CA GLU A 35 2.03 8.58 -11.49
C GLU A 35 1.90 8.13 -10.04
N VAL A 36 2.64 7.10 -9.64
CA VAL A 36 2.67 6.60 -8.27
C VAL A 36 3.22 7.67 -7.33
N ILE A 37 4.28 8.37 -7.74
CA ILE A 37 4.86 9.53 -7.03
C ILE A 37 3.85 10.67 -6.97
N ARG A 38 3.31 11.10 -8.11
CA ARG A 38 2.38 12.24 -8.20
C ARG A 38 1.17 12.07 -7.29
N HIS A 39 0.67 10.84 -7.21
CA HIS A 39 -0.49 10.51 -6.40
C HIS A 39 -0.15 10.09 -4.96
N GLN A 40 1.12 10.11 -4.55
CA GLN A 40 1.56 9.76 -3.19
C GLN A 40 1.04 8.40 -2.72
N VAL A 41 0.92 7.45 -3.66
CA VAL A 41 0.32 6.13 -3.42
C VAL A 41 1.00 5.42 -2.26
N VAL A 42 2.34 5.37 -2.30
CA VAL A 42 3.15 4.65 -1.30
C VAL A 42 2.97 5.29 0.07
N ARG A 43 3.05 6.63 0.15
CA ARG A 43 2.85 7.40 1.39
C ARG A 43 1.50 7.16 2.05
N MET A 44 0.46 6.91 1.25
CA MET A 44 -0.88 6.64 1.78
C MET A 44 -1.08 5.16 2.16
N ALA A 45 -0.55 4.23 1.36
CA ALA A 45 -0.79 2.80 1.55
C ALA A 45 0.16 2.15 2.56
N ALA A 46 1.45 2.53 2.57
CA ALA A 46 2.47 1.91 3.42
C ALA A 46 2.17 2.03 4.93
N PRO A 47 1.71 3.18 5.46
CA PRO A 47 1.34 3.28 6.88
C PRO A 47 0.19 2.35 7.28
N LEU A 48 -0.67 1.94 6.33
CA LEU A 48 -1.77 1.02 6.61
C LEU A 48 -1.31 -0.41 6.91
N LEU A 49 -0.02 -0.73 6.71
CA LEU A 49 0.58 -2.00 7.16
C LEU A 49 0.65 -2.11 8.68
N VAL A 50 0.54 -1.00 9.41
CA VAL A 50 0.48 -0.97 10.89
C VAL A 50 -0.88 -0.50 11.42
N ASP A 51 -1.93 -0.53 10.58
CA ASP A 51 -3.30 -0.20 10.98
C ASP A 51 -3.79 -1.12 12.12
N ASP A 52 -4.60 -0.60 13.03
CA ASP A 52 -5.18 -1.39 14.13
C ASP A 52 -6.01 -2.56 13.61
N ASN A 53 -6.67 -2.39 12.46
CA ASN A 53 -7.51 -3.42 11.87
C ASN A 53 -6.67 -4.42 11.05
N PRO A 54 -6.65 -5.72 11.41
CA PRO A 54 -5.86 -6.73 10.70
C PRO A 54 -6.26 -6.93 9.24
N VAL A 55 -7.53 -6.70 8.90
CA VAL A 55 -8.02 -6.82 7.51
C VAL A 55 -7.45 -5.68 6.67
N VAL A 56 -7.33 -4.46 7.23
CA VAL A 56 -6.71 -3.32 6.56
C VAL A 56 -5.22 -3.57 6.33
N ARG A 57 -4.51 -4.11 7.33
CA ARG A 57 -3.09 -4.49 7.19
C ARG A 57 -2.88 -5.48 6.04
N ASN A 58 -3.69 -6.54 5.99
CA ASN A 58 -3.62 -7.56 4.95
C ASN A 58 -3.93 -7.00 3.56
N ALA A 59 -4.95 -6.14 3.45
CA ALA A 59 -5.31 -5.51 2.19
C ALA A 59 -4.20 -4.56 1.70
N SER A 60 -3.56 -3.81 2.60
CA SER A 60 -2.42 -2.95 2.26
C SER A 60 -1.23 -3.77 1.77
N ALA A 61 -0.86 -4.84 2.49
CA ALA A 61 0.20 -5.75 2.08
C ALA A 61 -0.07 -6.35 0.70
N GLY A 62 -1.30 -6.77 0.41
CA GLY A 62 -1.71 -7.27 -0.90
C GLY A 62 -1.56 -6.24 -2.02
N ALA A 63 -2.02 -5.01 -1.80
CA ALA A 63 -1.90 -3.94 -2.78
C ALA A 63 -0.43 -3.59 -3.08
N LEU A 64 0.39 -3.40 -2.04
CA LEU A 64 1.81 -3.05 -2.19
C LEU A 64 2.61 -4.18 -2.84
N ARG A 65 2.30 -5.44 -2.53
CA ARG A 65 2.89 -6.61 -3.20
C ARG A 65 2.57 -6.62 -4.69
N ASN A 66 1.35 -6.28 -5.09
CA ASN A 66 1.01 -6.20 -6.51
C ASN A 66 1.81 -5.10 -7.22
N LEU A 67 1.94 -3.93 -6.57
CA LEU A 67 2.71 -2.81 -7.10
C LEU A 67 4.19 -3.16 -7.29
N SER A 68 4.81 -3.83 -6.30
CA SER A 68 6.21 -4.25 -6.38
C SER A 68 6.44 -5.30 -7.47
N VAL A 69 5.49 -6.22 -7.67
CA VAL A 69 5.61 -7.31 -8.66
C VAL A 69 5.40 -6.81 -10.09
N SER A 70 4.45 -5.89 -10.32
CA SER A 70 4.14 -5.41 -11.67
C SER A 70 5.03 -4.26 -12.16
N GLY A 71 5.64 -3.48 -11.24
CA GLY A 71 6.37 -2.25 -11.58
C GLY A 71 7.88 -2.39 -11.85
N GLY A 72 8.49 -3.56 -11.66
CA GLY A 72 9.92 -3.77 -11.92
C GLY A 72 10.86 -3.04 -10.95
N HIS A 73 12.15 -2.92 -11.32
CA HIS A 73 13.20 -2.41 -10.42
C HIS A 73 12.99 -0.96 -9.98
N ASP A 74 12.56 -0.08 -10.88
CA ASP A 74 12.36 1.35 -10.55
C ASP A 74 11.23 1.54 -9.53
N MET A 75 10.15 0.75 -9.66
CA MET A 75 9.08 0.76 -8.67
C MET A 75 9.54 0.23 -7.31
N ILE A 76 10.36 -0.83 -7.30
CA ILE A 76 10.95 -1.36 -6.06
C ILE A 76 11.85 -0.32 -5.40
N ALA A 77 12.68 0.38 -6.17
CA ALA A 77 13.53 1.45 -5.68
C ALA A 77 12.70 2.57 -5.04
N LEU A 78 11.62 3.00 -5.72
CA LEU A 78 10.69 3.99 -5.18
C LEU A 78 10.07 3.53 -3.85
N LEU A 79 9.62 2.28 -3.74
CA LEU A 79 9.03 1.76 -2.50
C LEU A 79 10.02 1.86 -1.33
N VAL A 80 11.29 1.54 -1.57
CA VAL A 80 12.34 1.65 -0.55
C VAL A 80 12.64 3.11 -0.22
N GLU A 81 12.72 4.00 -1.22
CA GLU A 81 12.93 5.44 -1.03
C GLU A 81 11.81 6.10 -0.21
N GLU A 82 10.57 5.63 -0.38
CA GLU A 82 9.37 6.09 0.33
C GLU A 82 9.12 5.31 1.64
N ASP A 83 10.15 4.65 2.19
CA ASP A 83 10.17 3.99 3.50
C ASP A 83 9.09 2.91 3.71
N VAL A 84 8.79 2.08 2.69
CA VAL A 84 7.91 0.90 2.89
C VAL A 84 8.50 -0.12 3.86
N MET A 85 9.83 -0.18 3.99
CA MET A 85 10.51 -1.20 4.78
C MET A 85 10.22 -1.09 6.28
N THR A 86 10.12 0.13 6.83
CA THR A 86 9.80 0.34 8.25
C THR A 86 8.45 -0.27 8.66
N PRO A 87 7.31 0.09 8.02
CA PRO A 87 6.01 -0.50 8.37
C PRO A 87 5.89 -1.97 7.93
N LEU A 88 6.61 -2.41 6.89
CA LEU A 88 6.67 -3.83 6.50
C LEU A 88 7.36 -4.69 7.57
N SER A 89 8.51 -4.24 8.08
CA SER A 89 9.21 -4.92 9.17
C SER A 89 8.34 -4.99 10.43
N ALA A 90 7.64 -3.90 10.77
CA ALA A 90 6.69 -3.89 11.89
C ALA A 90 5.56 -4.93 11.72
N LEU A 91 4.99 -5.05 10.52
CA LEU A 91 3.99 -6.08 10.20
C LEU A 91 4.57 -7.50 10.37
N LEU A 92 5.77 -7.76 9.86
CA LEU A 92 6.41 -9.08 9.93
C LEU A 92 6.75 -9.49 11.37
N LEU A 93 7.13 -8.53 12.21
CA LEU A 93 7.40 -8.78 13.63
C LEU A 93 6.12 -9.14 14.41
N GLN A 94 4.95 -8.65 14.00
CA GLN A 94 3.67 -9.02 14.63
C GLN A 94 3.24 -10.47 14.33
N VAL A 95 3.64 -11.00 13.17
CA VAL A 95 3.27 -12.37 12.73
C VAL A 95 4.33 -13.42 13.07
N SER A 96 5.49 -13.00 13.57
CA SER A 96 6.56 -13.90 13.98
C SER A 96 6.20 -14.51 15.35
N PRO A 97 6.02 -15.85 15.46
CA PRO A 97 5.86 -16.47 16.77
C PRO A 97 7.19 -16.35 17.53
N THR A 98 7.15 -15.73 18.70
CA THR A 98 8.22 -15.81 19.72
C THR A 98 8.27 -17.19 20.33
#